data_AF-A0A2T0MY72-F1
#
_entry.id   AF-A0A2T0MY72-F1
#
_cell.length_a   1.000
_cell.length_b   1.000
_cell.length_c   1.000
_cell.angle_alpha   90.00
_cell.angle_beta   90.00
_cell.angle_gamma   90.00
#
_symmetry.space_group_name_H-M   'P 1'
#
loop_
_entity.id
_entity.type
_entity.pdbx_description
1 polymer ?
#
loop_
_entity_poly.entity_id
_entity_poly.type
_entity_poly.pdbx_seq_one_letter_code
_entity_poly.pdbx_strand_id
1 'polypeptide(L)'
;MIALLDDDPRLGKGIGELMMRRHYTQDERLPGMGYGVEETRRNGHRIFFKGGDVNGFHHLLAMLPDRKTGIYVVSNGEGAQPALHDLVDRIVDDQFPGRAEEPRPVGGDTSAYAGTYLTSRPVGDLLRFGSLMNHVTVTSSGDGRITTTGLSPDPDVAAQEWIRIGPGLFAEQDGQERIAFSADGVLAGGHQEEATTYERAPAGLYLALLYSGLAALLIGVVAIPAVALVRRIRRRPAEHPAAWWLAWVTGVLILPFLYGLAVTLVIAPSDAIFLGSPTLTGALLASSAAFVLTGGLVACTAGAWWKGWWRLPERISYTAYMLGAVSFMTVAYLFNLVGGVFA
;
A
#
# COMPACT_ATOMS: atom_id res chain seq x y z
N MET A 1 25.59 -8.84 -16.14
CA MET A 1 26.17 -7.49 -16.00
C MET A 1 27.28 -7.24 -17.01
N ILE A 2 28.49 -7.75 -16.82
CA ILE A 2 29.64 -7.50 -17.74
C ILE A 2 29.27 -7.85 -19.18
N ALA A 3 28.70 -9.04 -19.40
CA ALA A 3 28.25 -9.45 -20.72
C ALA A 3 27.21 -8.50 -21.38
N LEU A 4 26.36 -7.83 -20.57
CA LEU A 4 25.39 -6.85 -21.08
C LEU A 4 26.07 -5.52 -21.42
N LEU A 5 27.01 -5.07 -20.57
CA LEU A 5 27.76 -3.82 -20.75
C LEU A 5 28.72 -3.86 -21.95
N ASP A 6 29.25 -5.04 -22.26
CA ASP A 6 30.20 -5.26 -23.36
C ASP A 6 29.56 -5.77 -24.66
N ASP A 7 28.23 -5.92 -24.71
CA ASP A 7 27.49 -6.56 -25.81
C ASP A 7 28.11 -7.91 -26.21
N ASP A 8 28.30 -8.79 -25.21
CA ASP A 8 28.97 -10.07 -25.38
C ASP A 8 28.24 -10.93 -26.42
N PRO A 9 28.93 -11.41 -27.47
CA PRO A 9 28.29 -12.17 -28.55
C PRO A 9 27.62 -13.46 -28.08
N ARG A 10 27.98 -14.00 -26.90
CA ARG A 10 27.32 -15.16 -26.28
C ARG A 10 25.87 -14.90 -25.88
N LEU A 11 25.49 -13.65 -25.64
CA LEU A 11 24.09 -13.27 -25.40
C LEU A 11 23.26 -13.31 -26.69
N GLY A 12 23.91 -13.26 -27.85
CA GLY A 12 23.29 -13.01 -29.14
C GLY A 12 23.44 -11.55 -29.54
N LYS A 13 23.60 -11.30 -30.84
CA LYS A 13 23.86 -9.96 -31.39
C LYS A 13 22.75 -8.98 -31.01
N GLY A 14 23.11 -7.87 -30.35
CA GLY A 14 22.18 -6.80 -29.99
C GLY A 14 21.24 -7.11 -28.83
N ILE A 15 21.43 -8.25 -28.13
CA ILE A 15 20.59 -8.62 -26.98
C ILE A 15 20.84 -7.69 -25.80
N GLY A 16 22.08 -7.24 -25.58
CA GLY A 16 22.38 -6.27 -24.52
C GLY A 16 21.61 -4.95 -24.71
N GLU A 17 21.66 -4.41 -25.93
CA GLU A 17 20.90 -3.21 -26.30
C GLU A 17 19.39 -3.44 -26.18
N LEU A 18 18.89 -4.59 -26.65
CA LEU A 18 17.46 -4.92 -26.56
C LEU A 18 17.00 -4.99 -25.09
N MET A 19 17.79 -5.59 -24.20
CA MET A 19 17.43 -5.68 -22.78
C MET A 19 17.46 -4.32 -22.08
N MET A 20 18.42 -3.46 -22.43
CA MET A 20 18.61 -2.12 -21.84
C MET A 20 17.91 -1.00 -22.65
N ARG A 21 17.05 -1.34 -23.60
CA ARG A 21 16.19 -0.36 -24.27
C ARG A 21 14.93 -0.15 -23.43
N ARG A 22 14.48 1.11 -23.30
CA ARG A 22 13.18 1.42 -22.71
C ARG A 22 12.05 0.88 -23.59
N HIS A 23 11.33 -0.13 -23.10
CA HIS A 23 10.18 -0.75 -23.76
C HIS A 23 8.85 -0.21 -23.23
N TYR A 24 8.82 0.22 -21.98
CA TYR A 24 7.63 0.77 -21.35
C TYR A 24 8.00 1.93 -20.44
N THR A 25 7.13 2.93 -20.37
CA THR A 25 7.12 3.96 -19.32
C THR A 25 5.70 4.49 -19.21
N GLN A 26 5.36 4.99 -18.03
CA GLN A 26 4.05 5.61 -17.76
C GLN A 26 3.94 6.99 -18.41
N ASP A 27 5.07 7.68 -18.57
CA ASP A 27 5.15 8.98 -19.22
C ASP A 27 6.48 9.05 -19.98
N GLU A 28 6.47 9.44 -21.25
CA GLU A 28 7.67 9.47 -22.09
C GLU A 28 8.81 10.33 -21.52
N ARG A 29 8.47 11.28 -20.65
CA ARG A 29 9.37 12.23 -19.97
C ARG A 29 9.96 11.66 -18.68
N LEU A 30 9.43 10.54 -18.20
CA LEU A 30 10.00 9.76 -17.12
C LEU A 30 10.87 8.62 -17.66
N PRO A 31 11.83 8.16 -16.86
CA PRO A 31 12.44 6.85 -17.05
C PRO A 31 11.42 5.69 -17.07
N GLY A 32 11.86 4.45 -17.30
CA GLY A 32 10.94 3.33 -17.53
C GLY A 32 11.57 1.94 -17.39
N MET A 33 11.04 0.96 -18.11
CA MET A 33 11.44 -0.44 -18.01
C MET A 33 12.10 -0.94 -19.28
N GLY A 34 13.20 -1.66 -19.10
CA GLY A 34 13.75 -2.57 -20.09
C GLY A 34 13.23 -4.00 -19.92
N TYR A 35 13.89 -4.97 -20.54
CA TYR A 35 13.57 -6.38 -20.30
C TYR A 35 14.38 -6.91 -19.10
N GLY A 36 13.69 -7.07 -17.97
CA GLY A 36 14.29 -7.59 -16.73
C GLY A 36 15.13 -6.57 -15.95
N VAL A 37 15.11 -5.30 -16.38
CA VAL A 37 15.78 -4.17 -15.73
C VAL A 37 14.88 -2.95 -15.73
N GLU A 38 15.06 -2.09 -14.75
CA GLU A 38 14.43 -0.78 -14.61
C GLU A 38 15.48 0.26 -15.03
N GLU A 39 15.05 1.36 -15.66
CA GLU A 39 15.90 2.52 -15.88
C GLU A 39 15.96 3.33 -14.58
N THR A 40 16.89 4.27 -14.47
CA THR A 40 16.81 5.49 -13.66
C THR A 40 17.86 6.48 -14.12
N ARG A 41 17.90 7.67 -13.51
CA ARG A 41 18.87 8.71 -13.84
C ARG A 41 19.48 9.31 -12.59
N ARG A 42 20.82 9.44 -12.62
CA ARG A 42 21.56 10.18 -11.61
C ARG A 42 22.76 10.86 -12.24
N ASN A 43 22.98 12.13 -11.91
CA ASN A 43 24.06 12.97 -12.44
C ASN A 43 24.09 13.06 -13.97
N GLY A 44 22.93 12.93 -14.61
CA GLY A 44 22.79 12.89 -16.08
C GLY A 44 23.14 11.53 -16.71
N HIS A 45 23.58 10.56 -15.91
CA HIS A 45 23.82 9.18 -16.33
C HIS A 45 22.52 8.39 -16.35
N ARG A 46 22.35 7.55 -17.39
CA ARG A 46 21.29 6.54 -17.42
C ARG A 46 21.79 5.31 -16.70
N ILE A 47 21.04 4.87 -15.70
CA ILE A 47 21.35 3.69 -14.91
C ILE A 47 20.30 2.64 -15.23
N PHE A 48 20.71 1.39 -15.40
CA PHE A 48 19.81 0.25 -15.47
C PHE A 48 20.01 -0.61 -14.24
N PHE A 49 18.94 -0.85 -13.48
CA PHE A 49 19.05 -1.58 -12.24
C PHE A 49 18.03 -2.70 -12.13
N LYS A 50 18.31 -3.64 -11.23
CA LYS A 50 17.33 -4.61 -10.76
C LYS A 50 17.64 -4.96 -9.32
N GLY A 51 16.67 -4.68 -8.46
CA GLY A 51 16.67 -5.18 -7.09
C GLY A 51 16.08 -6.58 -7.00
N GLY A 52 16.48 -7.32 -5.98
CA GLY A 52 15.73 -8.48 -5.51
C GLY A 52 15.74 -8.55 -4.00
N ASP A 53 14.60 -8.93 -3.47
CA ASP A 53 14.28 -8.85 -2.05
C ASP A 53 13.60 -10.14 -1.62
N VAL A 54 14.23 -10.83 -0.67
CA VAL A 54 13.65 -11.92 0.12
C VAL A 54 14.10 -11.74 1.57
N ASN A 55 13.34 -12.27 2.53
CA ASN A 55 13.71 -12.17 3.95
C ASN A 55 15.17 -12.54 4.20
N GLY A 56 15.90 -11.66 4.88
CA GLY A 56 17.32 -11.84 5.17
C GLY A 56 18.27 -11.83 3.97
N PHE A 57 17.82 -11.53 2.75
CA PHE A 57 18.70 -11.37 1.58
C PHE A 57 18.17 -10.31 0.60
N HIS A 58 18.94 -9.25 0.43
CA HIS A 58 18.65 -8.17 -0.49
C HIS A 58 19.82 -8.01 -1.47
N HIS A 59 19.54 -7.75 -2.74
CA HIS A 59 20.57 -7.37 -3.69
C HIS A 59 20.11 -6.23 -4.58
N LEU A 60 21.09 -5.48 -5.08
CA LEU A 60 20.90 -4.47 -6.09
C LEU A 60 21.99 -4.62 -7.15
N LEU A 61 21.55 -4.85 -8.38
CA LEU A 61 22.36 -4.72 -9.58
C LEU A 61 22.11 -3.33 -10.15
N ALA A 62 23.15 -2.56 -10.47
CA ALA A 62 23.07 -1.28 -11.18
C ALA A 62 24.14 -1.22 -12.30
N MET A 63 23.78 -0.71 -13.46
CA MET A 63 24.62 -0.67 -14.65
C MET A 63 24.59 0.72 -15.27
N LEU A 64 25.77 1.27 -15.56
CA LEU A 64 25.98 2.54 -16.23
C LEU A 64 26.61 2.26 -17.60
N PRO A 65 25.82 2.09 -18.68
CA PRO A 65 26.33 1.66 -19.98
C PRO A 65 27.34 2.63 -20.60
N ASP A 66 27.10 3.94 -20.43
CA ASP A 66 27.98 5.01 -20.93
C ASP A 66 29.34 5.04 -20.21
N ARG A 67 29.40 4.53 -18.97
CA ARG A 67 30.63 4.36 -18.20
C ARG A 67 31.20 2.95 -18.24
N LYS A 68 30.56 2.02 -18.96
CA LYS A 68 30.87 0.57 -18.95
C LYS A 68 31.09 0.03 -17.53
N THR A 69 30.31 0.52 -16.58
CA THR A 69 30.49 0.22 -15.16
C THR A 69 29.25 -0.50 -14.65
N GLY A 70 29.47 -1.50 -13.81
CA GLY A 70 28.41 -2.23 -13.14
C GLY A 70 28.71 -2.37 -11.65
N ILE A 71 27.70 -2.12 -10.83
CA ILE A 71 27.74 -2.21 -9.38
C ILE A 71 26.78 -3.32 -8.97
N TYR A 72 27.25 -4.27 -8.17
CA TYR A 72 26.43 -5.34 -7.62
C TYR A 72 26.68 -5.44 -6.12
N VAL A 73 25.64 -5.17 -5.33
CA VAL A 73 25.72 -5.20 -3.86
C VAL A 73 24.71 -6.21 -3.35
N VAL A 74 25.12 -7.00 -2.37
CA VAL A 74 24.27 -7.96 -1.67
C VAL A 74 24.40 -7.72 -0.17
N SER A 75 23.28 -7.75 0.54
CA SER A 75 23.22 -7.68 1.99
C SER A 75 22.36 -8.82 2.52
N ASN A 76 22.73 -9.35 3.67
CA ASN A 76 21.97 -10.36 4.41
C ASN A 76 21.34 -9.82 5.71
N GLY A 77 21.34 -8.50 5.89
CA GLY A 77 20.66 -7.82 6.99
C GLY A 77 19.25 -7.40 6.58
N GLU A 78 18.28 -7.64 7.45
CA GLU A 78 16.89 -7.22 7.23
C GLU A 78 16.77 -5.70 7.10
N GLY A 79 15.93 -5.23 6.18
CA GLY A 79 15.72 -3.79 5.94
C GLY A 79 16.86 -3.08 5.23
N ALA A 80 17.82 -3.82 4.64
CA ALA A 80 18.96 -3.22 3.94
C ALA A 80 18.63 -2.65 2.56
N GLN A 81 17.45 -2.92 2.00
CA GLN A 81 17.09 -2.56 0.61
C GLN A 81 17.23 -1.06 0.32
N PRO A 82 16.71 -0.11 1.12
CA PRO A 82 16.90 1.32 0.87
C PRO A 82 18.38 1.72 0.91
N ALA A 83 19.13 1.16 1.86
CA ALA A 83 20.56 1.43 2.01
C ALA A 83 21.39 0.93 0.82
N LEU A 84 20.93 -0.08 0.06
CA LEU A 84 21.60 -0.52 -1.17
C LEU A 84 21.47 0.54 -2.27
N HIS A 85 20.29 1.13 -2.43
CA HIS A 85 20.07 2.23 -3.39
C HIS A 85 20.92 3.45 -3.01
N ASP A 86 20.88 3.86 -1.73
CA ASP A 86 21.70 4.97 -1.22
C ASP A 86 23.20 4.75 -1.45
N LEU A 87 23.68 3.52 -1.26
CA LEU A 87 25.08 3.18 -1.50
C LEU A 87 25.45 3.32 -2.98
N VAL A 88 24.61 2.78 -3.88
CA VAL A 88 24.83 2.93 -5.33
C VAL A 88 24.85 4.40 -5.71
N ASP A 89 23.90 5.18 -5.20
CA ASP A 89 23.79 6.61 -5.44
C ASP A 89 25.02 7.38 -4.97
N ARG A 90 25.52 7.09 -3.76
CA ARG A 90 26.77 7.68 -3.26
C ARG A 90 27.99 7.28 -4.08
N ILE A 91 28.06 6.03 -4.54
CA ILE A 91 29.15 5.58 -5.43
C ILE A 91 29.08 6.35 -6.76
N VAL A 92 27.89 6.54 -7.33
CA VAL A 92 27.71 7.29 -8.57
C VAL A 92 28.05 8.77 -8.39
N ASP A 93 27.67 9.38 -7.27
CA ASP A 93 28.01 10.78 -6.96
C ASP A 93 29.52 11.00 -6.84
N ASP A 94 30.21 10.09 -6.17
CA ASP A 94 31.65 10.21 -5.92
C ASP A 94 32.50 9.86 -7.16
N GLN A 95 32.14 8.78 -7.86
CA GLN A 95 32.97 8.23 -8.95
C GLN A 95 32.57 8.74 -10.33
N PHE A 96 31.31 9.11 -10.53
CA PHE A 96 30.77 9.57 -11.81
C PHE A 96 30.01 10.90 -11.66
N PRO A 97 30.68 11.96 -11.16
CA PRO A 97 30.05 13.25 -11.04
C PRO A 97 29.64 13.75 -12.42
N GLY A 98 28.47 14.37 -12.48
CA GLY A 98 27.86 14.87 -13.69
C GLY A 98 26.84 15.95 -13.36
N ARG A 99 26.27 16.57 -14.40
CA ARG A 99 25.29 17.65 -14.22
C ARG A 99 23.90 17.11 -14.53
N ALA A 100 23.09 16.98 -13.49
CA ALA A 100 21.65 16.79 -13.65
C ALA A 100 21.05 17.98 -14.41
N GLU A 101 20.02 17.73 -15.22
CA GLU A 101 19.33 18.80 -15.91
C GLU A 101 18.57 19.65 -14.88
N GLU A 102 18.94 20.93 -14.77
CA GLU A 102 18.30 21.86 -13.85
C GLU A 102 16.81 22.02 -14.20
N PRO A 103 15.90 21.80 -13.24
CA PRO A 103 14.49 22.05 -13.41
C PRO A 103 14.24 23.49 -13.88
N ARG A 104 13.35 23.68 -14.85
CA ARG A 104 12.85 25.01 -15.24
C ARG A 104 11.44 25.19 -14.70
N PRO A 105 11.24 25.91 -13.59
CA PRO A 105 9.94 26.03 -12.95
C PRO A 105 8.92 26.68 -13.88
N VAL A 106 7.72 26.08 -13.94
CA VAL A 106 6.54 26.63 -14.59
C VAL A 106 5.49 26.79 -13.49
N GLY A 107 5.19 28.03 -13.11
CA GLY A 107 4.18 28.31 -12.09
C GLY A 107 2.77 27.84 -12.47
N GLY A 108 1.79 28.23 -11.66
CA GLY A 108 0.37 27.99 -11.92
C GLY A 108 -0.30 27.08 -10.90
N ASP A 109 -1.59 26.81 -11.14
CA ASP A 109 -2.41 26.04 -10.21
C ASP A 109 -2.04 24.55 -10.20
N THR A 110 -1.87 24.01 -9.00
CA THR A 110 -1.56 22.60 -8.72
C THR A 110 -2.67 21.89 -7.94
N SER A 111 -3.79 22.57 -7.66
CA SER A 111 -4.93 22.03 -6.91
C SER A 111 -5.50 20.74 -7.52
N ALA A 112 -5.46 20.61 -8.84
CA ALA A 112 -5.95 19.43 -9.56
C ALA A 112 -5.23 18.13 -9.13
N TYR A 113 -3.94 18.23 -8.78
CA TYR A 113 -3.10 17.09 -8.40
C TYR A 113 -3.21 16.72 -6.91
N ALA A 114 -3.82 17.57 -6.08
CA ALA A 114 -3.89 17.35 -4.64
C ALA A 114 -4.85 16.20 -4.26
N GLY A 115 -4.42 15.21 -3.51
CA GLY A 115 -5.27 14.09 -3.12
C GLY A 115 -4.49 12.92 -2.55
N THR A 116 -5.19 11.84 -2.26
CA THR A 116 -4.57 10.59 -1.79
C THR A 116 -4.54 9.56 -2.90
N TYR A 117 -3.40 8.90 -3.07
CA TYR A 117 -3.11 7.95 -4.13
C TYR A 117 -2.65 6.62 -3.52
N LEU A 118 -3.23 5.52 -3.99
CA LEU A 118 -2.87 4.16 -3.61
C LEU A 118 -2.05 3.53 -4.73
N THR A 119 -1.05 2.72 -4.40
CA THR A 119 -0.29 2.00 -5.42
C THR A 119 -1.23 1.10 -6.26
N SER A 120 -1.06 1.16 -7.57
CA SER A 120 -1.77 0.32 -8.56
C SER A 120 -1.08 -1.03 -8.76
N ARG A 121 0.12 -1.21 -8.21
CA ARG A 121 0.90 -2.44 -8.34
C ARG A 121 0.02 -3.60 -7.88
N PRO A 122 -0.19 -4.63 -8.72
CA PRO A 122 -0.87 -5.84 -8.28
C PRO A 122 0.08 -6.56 -7.32
N VAL A 123 -0.08 -6.24 -6.04
CA VAL A 123 0.50 -7.00 -4.96
C VAL A 123 -0.50 -8.12 -4.66
N GLY A 124 -0.06 -9.37 -4.55
CA GLY A 124 -0.98 -10.52 -4.36
C GLY A 124 -2.01 -10.27 -3.25
N ASP A 125 -3.15 -10.96 -3.29
CA ASP A 125 -4.42 -10.52 -2.67
C ASP A 125 -4.30 -9.86 -1.28
N LEU A 126 -3.55 -10.45 -0.34
CA LEU A 126 -3.32 -9.92 1.01
C LEU A 126 -2.56 -8.59 1.10
N LEU A 127 -1.67 -8.31 0.15
CA LEU A 127 -0.79 -7.15 0.17
C LEU A 127 -1.50 -5.88 -0.32
N ARG A 128 -2.69 -6.01 -0.90
CA ARG A 128 -3.55 -4.87 -1.26
C ARG A 128 -3.92 -4.03 -0.04
N PHE A 129 -4.11 -4.63 1.14
CA PHE A 129 -4.35 -3.87 2.38
C PHE A 129 -3.16 -2.96 2.74
N GLY A 130 -1.94 -3.38 2.43
CA GLY A 130 -0.73 -2.57 2.64
C GLY A 130 -0.77 -1.25 1.88
N SER A 131 -1.39 -1.18 0.71
CA SER A 131 -1.50 0.07 -0.06
C SER A 131 -2.35 1.13 0.64
N LEU A 132 -3.35 0.72 1.44
CA LEU A 132 -4.14 1.65 2.23
C LEU A 132 -3.32 2.29 3.36
N MET A 133 -2.40 1.54 3.95
CA MET A 133 -1.52 2.03 5.01
C MET A 133 -0.37 2.87 4.42
N ASN A 134 0.20 2.42 3.31
CA ASN A 134 1.31 3.05 2.59
C ASN A 134 0.81 3.81 1.36
N HIS A 135 0.02 4.85 1.59
CA HIS A 135 -0.54 5.69 0.53
C HIS A 135 0.27 6.97 0.36
N VAL A 136 0.25 7.52 -0.85
CA VAL A 136 0.87 8.82 -1.15
C VAL A 136 -0.18 9.91 -0.96
N THR A 137 0.14 10.95 -0.19
CA THR A 137 -0.69 12.15 -0.14
C THR A 137 0.01 13.29 -0.85
N VAL A 138 -0.65 13.88 -1.82
CA VAL A 138 -0.20 15.06 -2.56
C VAL A 138 -0.96 16.27 -2.04
N THR A 139 -0.26 17.28 -1.55
CA THR A 139 -0.84 18.58 -1.19
C THR A 139 -0.38 19.64 -2.19
N SER A 140 -1.31 20.51 -2.59
CA SER A 140 -0.99 21.67 -3.42
C SER A 140 -0.50 22.80 -2.53
N SER A 141 0.72 23.27 -2.79
CA SER A 141 1.31 24.40 -2.05
C SER A 141 1.09 25.74 -2.77
N GLY A 142 0.52 25.72 -3.98
CA GLY A 142 0.37 26.89 -4.84
C GLY A 142 1.63 27.18 -5.66
N ASP A 143 1.53 28.14 -6.60
CA ASP A 143 2.65 28.63 -7.41
C ASP A 143 3.50 27.56 -8.11
N GLY A 144 2.85 26.51 -8.64
CA GLY A 144 3.53 25.41 -9.31
C GLY A 144 4.24 24.43 -8.37
N ARG A 145 3.98 24.49 -7.06
CA ARG A 145 4.56 23.57 -6.08
C ARG A 145 3.54 22.55 -5.56
N ILE A 146 4.02 21.35 -5.28
CA ILE A 146 3.30 20.32 -4.54
C ILE A 146 4.22 19.70 -3.50
N THR A 147 3.63 19.14 -2.44
CA THR A 147 4.34 18.36 -1.43
C THR A 147 3.75 16.97 -1.40
N THR A 148 4.59 15.93 -1.36
CA THR A 148 4.15 14.55 -1.23
C THR A 148 4.60 13.95 0.09
N THR A 149 3.71 13.25 0.79
CA THR A 149 4.07 12.36 1.90
C THR A 149 3.87 10.90 1.50
N GLY A 150 4.70 10.00 2.01
CA GLY A 150 4.63 8.56 1.70
C GLY A 150 5.23 8.15 0.35
N LEU A 151 5.91 9.06 -0.36
CA LEU A 151 6.63 8.78 -1.61
C LEU A 151 8.16 8.75 -1.45
N SER A 152 8.67 9.31 -0.34
CA SER A 152 10.10 9.39 -0.07
C SER A 152 10.73 8.00 0.08
N PRO A 153 11.90 7.76 -0.54
CA PRO A 153 12.65 6.53 -0.30
C PRO A 153 13.35 6.52 1.06
N ASP A 154 13.66 7.70 1.59
CA ASP A 154 14.31 7.88 2.87
C ASP A 154 13.25 7.85 3.98
N PRO A 155 13.30 6.88 4.91
CA PRO A 155 12.34 6.76 6.00
C PRO A 155 12.39 7.95 6.98
N ASP A 156 13.50 8.70 7.04
CA ASP A 156 13.65 9.88 7.88
C ASP A 156 13.04 11.14 7.22
N VAL A 157 12.77 11.10 5.92
CA VAL A 157 12.17 12.20 5.15
C VAL A 157 10.69 11.92 4.92
N ALA A 158 9.84 12.48 5.79
CA ALA A 158 8.39 12.26 5.72
C ALA A 158 7.70 12.96 4.53
N ALA A 159 8.32 14.00 3.96
CA ALA A 159 7.75 14.83 2.91
C ALA A 159 8.80 15.27 1.88
N GLN A 160 8.42 15.27 0.61
CA GLN A 160 9.24 15.79 -0.50
C GLN A 160 8.53 16.98 -1.16
N GLU A 161 9.30 18.01 -1.51
CA GLU A 161 8.83 19.16 -2.27
C GLU A 161 9.13 18.99 -3.76
N TRP A 162 8.13 19.33 -4.58
CA TRP A 162 8.24 19.21 -6.02
C TRP A 162 7.86 20.51 -6.70
N ILE A 163 8.61 20.84 -7.74
CA ILE A 163 8.42 22.03 -8.56
C ILE A 163 7.94 21.59 -9.93
N ARG A 164 6.83 22.17 -10.38
CA ARG A 164 6.28 21.92 -11.70
C ARG A 164 7.24 22.42 -12.78
N ILE A 165 7.53 21.56 -13.74
CA ILE A 165 8.39 21.86 -14.90
C ILE A 165 7.66 21.70 -16.24
N GLY A 166 6.39 21.28 -16.20
CA GLY A 166 5.53 21.18 -17.38
C GLY A 166 4.11 20.74 -17.02
N PRO A 167 3.24 20.51 -18.03
CA PRO A 167 1.92 19.94 -17.81
C PRO A 167 2.03 18.55 -17.18
N GLY A 168 1.50 18.39 -15.96
CA GLY A 168 1.57 17.14 -15.21
C GLY A 168 2.98 16.62 -14.95
N LEU A 169 4.03 17.45 -15.00
CA LEU A 169 5.41 17.01 -14.76
C LEU A 169 6.05 17.88 -13.69
N PHE A 170 6.66 17.23 -12.70
CA PHE A 170 7.30 17.86 -11.57
C PHE A 170 8.69 17.28 -11.36
N ALA A 171 9.62 18.13 -10.94
CA ALA A 171 10.95 17.74 -10.49
C ALA A 171 11.06 17.97 -9.00
N GLU A 172 11.80 17.09 -8.32
CA GLU A 172 12.13 17.26 -6.92
C GLU A 172 12.95 18.54 -6.73
N GLN A 173 12.68 19.27 -5.65
CA GLN A 173 13.32 20.55 -5.38
C GLN A 173 14.79 20.42 -4.96
N ASP A 174 15.06 19.46 -4.06
CA ASP A 174 16.38 19.26 -3.44
C ASP A 174 17.02 17.94 -3.91
N GLY A 175 16.56 17.40 -5.03
CA GLY A 175 17.02 16.13 -5.58
C GLY A 175 16.96 16.06 -7.10
N GLN A 176 16.98 14.84 -7.64
CA GLN A 176 17.08 14.59 -9.08
C GLN A 176 15.86 13.86 -9.64
N GLU A 177 14.91 13.51 -8.77
CA GLU A 177 13.74 12.74 -9.13
C GLU A 177 12.72 13.55 -9.92
N ARG A 178 11.92 12.82 -10.69
CA ARG A 178 10.78 13.38 -11.41
C ARG A 178 9.55 12.52 -11.19
N ILE A 179 8.42 13.20 -11.09
CA ILE A 179 7.10 12.57 -11.06
C ILE A 179 6.21 13.16 -12.13
N ALA A 180 5.31 12.34 -12.66
CA ALA A 180 4.33 12.76 -13.64
C ALA A 180 2.92 12.37 -13.22
N PHE A 181 1.95 13.17 -13.64
CA PHE A 181 0.53 12.90 -13.53
C PHE A 181 -0.02 12.74 -14.94
N SER A 182 -0.63 11.59 -15.22
CA SER A 182 -1.34 11.35 -16.46
C SER A 182 -2.59 12.23 -16.57
N ALA A 183 -3.17 12.34 -17.76
CA ALA A 183 -4.44 13.05 -17.96
C ALA A 183 -5.59 12.47 -17.11
N ASP A 184 -5.52 11.16 -16.81
CA ASP A 184 -6.49 10.44 -15.98
C ASP A 184 -6.20 10.57 -14.48
N GLY A 185 -5.15 11.29 -14.09
CA GLY A 185 -4.77 11.52 -12.70
C GLY A 185 -4.00 10.36 -12.07
N VAL A 186 -3.32 9.54 -12.86
CA VAL A 186 -2.39 8.50 -12.34
C VAL A 186 -1.05 9.17 -12.05
N LEU A 187 -0.56 9.02 -10.82
CA LEU A 187 0.77 9.46 -10.41
C LEU A 187 1.80 8.39 -10.77
N ALA A 188 2.90 8.77 -11.41
CA ALA A 188 3.98 7.90 -11.82
C ALA A 188 5.35 8.45 -11.43
N GLY A 189 6.30 7.56 -11.15
CA GLY A 189 7.66 7.90 -10.76
C GLY A 189 7.85 7.98 -9.24
N GLY A 190 9.04 8.45 -8.83
CA GLY A 190 9.53 8.37 -7.46
C GLY A 190 10.53 7.24 -7.28
N HIS A 191 11.49 7.45 -6.37
CA HIS A 191 12.77 6.75 -6.28
C HIS A 191 12.73 5.24 -6.01
N GLN A 192 11.57 4.65 -5.66
CA GLN A 192 11.53 3.27 -5.15
C GLN A 192 11.26 2.18 -6.18
N GLU A 193 10.86 2.51 -7.41
CA GLU A 193 10.69 1.60 -8.56
C GLU A 193 10.01 2.45 -9.64
N GLU A 194 10.73 2.83 -10.70
CA GLU A 194 10.23 3.85 -11.64
C GLU A 194 9.01 3.40 -12.46
N ALA A 195 8.67 2.11 -12.42
CA ALA A 195 7.45 1.56 -12.99
C ALA A 195 6.22 1.63 -12.06
N THR A 196 6.39 2.02 -10.79
CA THR A 196 5.29 2.10 -9.84
C THR A 196 4.37 3.26 -10.20
N THR A 197 3.06 2.99 -10.16
CA THR A 197 2.03 4.01 -10.31
C THR A 197 1.09 4.02 -9.13
N TYR A 198 0.42 5.15 -8.95
CA TYR A 198 -0.54 5.37 -7.90
C TYR A 198 -1.82 5.97 -8.47
N GLU A 199 -2.96 5.40 -8.09
CA GLU A 199 -4.28 5.83 -8.50
C GLU A 199 -4.98 6.58 -7.37
N ARG A 200 -5.71 7.64 -7.72
CA ARG A 200 -6.42 8.45 -6.74
C ARG A 200 -7.53 7.64 -6.08
N ALA A 201 -7.57 7.63 -4.75
CA ALA A 201 -8.58 6.92 -3.99
C ALA A 201 -9.02 7.68 -2.73
N PRO A 202 -10.26 7.46 -2.25
CA PRO A 202 -10.76 8.08 -1.03
C PRO A 202 -10.24 7.34 0.22
N ALA A 203 -8.92 7.25 0.39
CA ALA A 203 -8.28 6.52 1.48
C ALA A 203 -8.78 6.96 2.87
N GLY A 204 -8.99 8.25 3.07
CA GLY A 204 -9.56 8.79 4.32
C GLY A 204 -10.94 8.22 4.66
N LEU A 205 -11.80 7.99 3.65
CA LEU A 205 -13.09 7.34 3.85
C LEU A 205 -12.90 5.87 4.22
N TYR A 206 -12.03 5.14 3.52
CA TYR A 206 -11.74 3.75 3.85
C TYR A 206 -11.18 3.60 5.27
N LEU A 207 -10.24 4.46 5.67
CA LEU A 207 -9.69 4.49 7.03
C LEU A 207 -10.76 4.84 8.07
N ALA A 208 -11.63 5.82 7.79
CA ALA A 208 -12.72 6.17 8.69
C ALA A 208 -13.70 5.02 8.87
N LEU A 209 -14.10 4.33 7.80
CA LEU A 209 -14.96 3.14 7.85
C LEU A 209 -14.30 1.98 8.59
N LEU A 210 -13.00 1.76 8.35
CA LEU A 210 -12.21 0.72 9.01
C LEU A 210 -12.13 0.96 10.52
N TYR A 211 -11.68 2.13 10.96
CA TYR A 211 -11.48 2.42 12.38
C TYR A 211 -12.79 2.56 13.14
N SER A 212 -13.81 3.20 12.55
CA SER A 212 -15.13 3.30 13.20
C SER A 212 -15.81 1.94 13.32
N GLY A 213 -15.71 1.11 12.28
CA GLY A 213 -16.23 -0.25 12.29
C GLY A 213 -15.49 -1.16 13.27
N LEU A 214 -14.15 -1.08 13.31
CA LEU A 214 -13.32 -1.80 14.27
C LEU A 214 -13.68 -1.41 15.71
N ALA A 215 -13.81 -0.11 15.99
CA ALA A 215 -14.22 0.37 17.31
C ALA A 215 -15.60 -0.18 17.70
N ALA A 216 -16.58 -0.17 16.79
CA ALA A 216 -17.90 -0.73 17.04
C ALA A 216 -17.85 -2.24 17.37
N LEU A 217 -17.08 -3.02 16.61
CA LEU A 217 -16.90 -4.46 16.84
C LEU A 217 -16.27 -4.72 18.21
N LEU A 218 -15.19 -4.03 18.56
CA LEU A 218 -14.49 -4.16 19.84
C LEU A 218 -15.35 -3.72 21.04
N ILE A 219 -16.09 -2.62 20.90
CA ILE A 219 -17.07 -2.19 21.90
C ILE A 219 -18.12 -3.29 22.10
N GLY A 220 -18.59 -3.93 21.03
CA GLY A 220 -19.56 -5.03 21.12
C GLY A 220 -19.04 -6.25 21.89
N VAL A 221 -17.75 -6.59 21.74
CA VAL A 221 -17.11 -7.71 22.47
C VAL A 221 -17.24 -7.53 23.98
N VAL A 222 -17.15 -6.30 24.48
CA VAL A 222 -17.20 -5.99 25.92
C VAL A 222 -18.62 -5.60 26.37
N ALA A 223 -19.30 -4.75 25.61
CA ALA A 223 -20.59 -4.18 25.99
C ALA A 223 -21.71 -5.23 25.99
N ILE A 224 -21.75 -6.15 25.01
CA ILE A 224 -22.80 -7.16 24.92
C ILE A 224 -22.80 -8.09 26.15
N PRO A 225 -21.68 -8.72 26.56
CA PRO A 225 -21.67 -9.56 27.76
C PRO A 225 -21.88 -8.75 29.04
N ALA A 226 -21.37 -7.50 29.12
CA ALA A 226 -21.62 -6.64 30.27
C ALA A 226 -23.12 -6.31 30.44
N VAL A 227 -23.82 -5.98 29.35
CA VAL A 227 -25.27 -5.74 29.36
C VAL A 227 -26.03 -7.02 29.69
N ALA A 228 -25.62 -8.16 29.16
CA ALA A 228 -26.22 -9.46 29.49
C ALA A 228 -26.07 -9.80 30.98
N LEU A 229 -24.89 -9.54 31.57
CA LEU A 229 -24.63 -9.73 32.99
C LEU A 229 -25.48 -8.80 33.86
N VAL A 230 -25.56 -7.50 33.52
CA VAL A 230 -26.40 -6.53 34.23
C VAL A 230 -27.88 -6.93 34.15
N ARG A 231 -28.36 -7.38 32.99
CA ARG A 231 -29.74 -7.89 32.84
C ARG A 231 -29.99 -9.13 33.70
N ARG A 232 -29.04 -10.06 33.76
CA ARG A 232 -29.11 -11.26 34.62
C ARG A 232 -29.17 -10.89 36.10
N ILE A 233 -28.32 -9.97 36.57
CA ILE A 233 -28.32 -9.47 37.95
C ILE A 233 -29.64 -8.76 38.28
N ARG A 234 -30.17 -7.96 37.34
CA ARG A 234 -31.46 -7.26 37.47
C ARG A 234 -32.68 -8.14 37.19
N ARG A 235 -32.51 -9.45 36.99
CA ARG A 235 -33.57 -10.43 36.68
C ARG A 235 -34.50 -10.01 35.53
N ARG A 236 -33.95 -9.37 34.49
CA ARG A 236 -34.69 -9.01 33.28
C ARG A 236 -34.40 -10.03 32.17
N PRO A 237 -35.39 -10.80 31.69
CA PRO A 237 -35.18 -11.74 30.60
C PRO A 237 -34.78 -10.99 29.32
N ALA A 238 -33.86 -11.58 28.54
CA ALA A 238 -33.43 -11.01 27.27
C ALA A 238 -34.37 -11.45 26.16
N GLU A 239 -34.92 -10.48 25.42
CA GLU A 239 -35.71 -10.73 24.21
C GLU A 239 -34.75 -11.03 23.04
N HIS A 240 -35.01 -12.12 22.30
CA HIS A 240 -34.21 -12.57 21.15
C HIS A 240 -32.68 -12.68 21.43
N PRO A 241 -32.25 -13.54 22.38
CA PRO A 241 -30.84 -13.65 22.78
C PRO A 241 -29.93 -14.12 21.63
N ALA A 242 -30.45 -14.89 20.68
CA ALA A 242 -29.69 -15.38 19.52
C ALA A 242 -29.13 -14.24 18.65
N ALA A 243 -29.85 -13.14 18.48
CA ALA A 243 -29.39 -12.01 17.68
C ALA A 243 -28.23 -11.23 18.36
N TRP A 244 -28.27 -11.13 19.70
CA TRP A 244 -27.18 -10.55 20.49
C TRP A 244 -25.97 -11.49 20.57
N TRP A 245 -26.21 -12.81 20.59
CA TRP A 245 -25.15 -13.81 20.52
C TRP A 245 -24.44 -13.77 19.17
N LEU A 246 -25.20 -13.68 18.06
CA LEU A 246 -24.66 -13.47 16.72
C LEU A 246 -23.77 -12.22 16.63
N ALA A 247 -24.25 -11.09 17.18
CA ALA A 247 -23.47 -9.86 17.26
C ALA A 247 -22.18 -10.05 18.05
N TRP A 248 -22.25 -10.70 19.22
CA TRP A 248 -21.07 -10.96 20.03
C TRP A 248 -20.06 -11.88 19.33
N VAL A 249 -20.50 -12.97 18.71
CA VAL A 249 -19.63 -13.89 17.95
C VAL A 249 -18.97 -13.15 16.78
N THR A 250 -19.70 -12.29 16.07
CA THR A 250 -19.14 -11.46 14.98
C THR A 250 -18.01 -10.57 15.50
N GLY A 251 -18.20 -9.93 16.66
CA GLY A 251 -17.16 -9.13 17.31
C GLY A 251 -15.97 -9.98 17.77
N VAL A 252 -16.20 -11.14 18.38
CA VAL A 252 -15.11 -12.01 18.88
C VAL A 252 -14.24 -12.54 17.75
N LEU A 253 -14.83 -12.85 16.58
CA LEU A 253 -14.09 -13.30 15.40
C LEU A 253 -13.11 -12.25 14.86
N ILE A 254 -13.26 -10.97 15.22
CA ILE A 254 -12.28 -9.94 14.85
C ILE A 254 -10.96 -10.10 15.60
N LEU A 255 -10.96 -10.65 16.80
CA LEU A 255 -9.76 -10.79 17.63
C LEU A 255 -8.69 -11.71 17.00
N PRO A 256 -9.01 -12.96 16.59
CA PRO A 256 -8.03 -13.80 15.90
C PRO A 256 -7.61 -13.21 14.54
N PHE A 257 -8.50 -12.46 13.87
CA PHE A 257 -8.13 -11.73 12.65
C PHE A 257 -7.05 -10.67 12.92
N LEU A 258 -7.28 -9.78 13.91
CA LEU A 258 -6.31 -8.75 14.29
C LEU A 258 -4.99 -9.35 14.76
N TYR A 259 -5.05 -10.45 15.53
CA TYR A 259 -3.86 -11.15 15.98
C TYR A 259 -3.04 -11.71 14.81
N GLY A 260 -3.69 -12.42 13.88
CA GLY A 260 -2.98 -12.97 12.73
C GLY A 260 -2.42 -11.89 11.81
N LEU A 261 -3.19 -10.81 11.57
CA LEU A 261 -2.71 -9.66 10.80
C LEU A 261 -1.48 -9.00 11.46
N ALA A 262 -1.52 -8.78 12.78
CA ALA A 262 -0.39 -8.21 13.53
C ALA A 262 0.84 -9.12 13.49
N VAL A 263 0.66 -10.43 13.67
CA VAL A 263 1.77 -11.40 13.57
C VAL A 263 2.38 -11.38 12.17
N THR A 264 1.56 -11.40 11.12
CA THR A 264 2.06 -11.37 9.73
C THR A 264 2.79 -10.07 9.42
N LEU A 265 2.24 -8.91 9.79
CA LEU A 265 2.86 -7.61 9.46
C LEU A 265 4.10 -7.29 10.30
N VAL A 266 4.20 -7.78 11.54
CA VAL A 266 5.28 -7.40 12.47
C VAL A 266 6.39 -8.44 12.55
N ILE A 267 6.08 -9.73 12.38
CA ILE A 267 7.01 -10.83 12.74
C ILE A 267 7.55 -11.58 11.52
N ALA A 268 6.78 -11.71 10.43
CA ALA A 268 7.19 -12.49 9.25
C ALA A 268 6.54 -11.99 7.94
N PRO A 269 6.87 -10.77 7.48
CA PRO A 269 6.11 -10.09 6.44
C PRO A 269 6.08 -10.81 5.08
N SER A 270 7.15 -11.48 4.65
CA SER A 270 7.15 -12.13 3.32
C SER A 270 6.91 -13.65 3.39
N ASP A 271 7.65 -14.41 4.20
CA ASP A 271 7.50 -15.88 4.29
C ASP A 271 6.09 -16.34 4.68
N ALA A 272 5.42 -15.64 5.60
CA ALA A 272 4.07 -16.01 6.03
C ALA A 272 3.01 -15.80 4.93
N ILE A 273 3.24 -14.84 4.04
CA ILE A 273 2.36 -14.51 2.91
C ILE A 273 2.66 -15.47 1.74
N PHE A 274 3.93 -15.70 1.42
CA PHE A 274 4.34 -16.53 0.29
C PHE A 274 4.20 -18.04 0.54
N LEU A 275 4.42 -18.51 1.78
CA LEU A 275 4.34 -19.94 2.13
C LEU A 275 2.96 -20.35 2.70
N GLY A 276 2.03 -19.41 2.82
CA GLY A 276 0.67 -19.67 3.32
C GLY A 276 0.63 -20.07 4.79
N SER A 277 0.92 -19.12 5.68
CA SER A 277 0.94 -19.40 7.12
C SER A 277 -0.42 -19.91 7.64
N PRO A 278 -0.45 -20.96 8.49
CA PRO A 278 -1.65 -21.38 9.19
C PRO A 278 -2.29 -20.26 10.03
N THR A 279 -1.48 -19.37 10.61
CA THR A 279 -1.98 -18.23 11.40
C THR A 279 -2.71 -17.21 10.53
N LEU A 280 -2.15 -16.91 9.36
CA LEU A 280 -2.73 -15.99 8.38
C LEU A 280 -4.02 -16.57 7.79
N THR A 281 -4.00 -17.86 7.45
CA THR A 281 -5.17 -18.58 6.96
C THR A 281 -6.29 -18.58 8.00
N GLY A 282 -5.97 -18.88 9.27
CA GLY A 282 -6.95 -18.83 10.36
C GLY A 282 -7.54 -17.44 10.58
N ALA A 283 -6.71 -16.39 10.47
CA ALA A 283 -7.17 -15.00 10.57
C ALA A 283 -8.12 -14.61 9.43
N LEU A 284 -7.79 -14.94 8.18
CA LEU A 284 -8.65 -14.67 7.03
C LEU A 284 -9.95 -15.48 7.08
N LEU A 285 -9.91 -16.73 7.56
CA LEU A 285 -11.12 -17.52 7.79
C LEU A 285 -12.00 -16.90 8.88
N ALA A 286 -11.41 -16.36 9.95
CA ALA A 286 -12.16 -15.66 10.99
C ALA A 286 -12.82 -14.37 10.46
N SER A 287 -12.09 -13.59 9.65
CA SER A 287 -12.64 -12.43 8.94
C SER A 287 -13.78 -12.82 7.99
N SER A 288 -13.59 -13.89 7.21
CA SER A 288 -14.60 -14.42 6.29
C SER A 288 -15.85 -14.92 7.00
N ALA A 289 -15.69 -15.60 8.14
CA ALA A 289 -16.81 -15.99 8.98
C ALA A 289 -17.55 -14.75 9.52
N ALA A 290 -16.81 -13.75 10.01
CA ALA A 290 -17.40 -12.49 10.48
C ALA A 290 -18.12 -11.72 9.37
N PHE A 291 -17.63 -11.77 8.12
CA PHE A 291 -18.29 -11.22 6.95
C PHE A 291 -19.66 -11.88 6.71
N VAL A 292 -19.72 -13.22 6.73
CA VAL A 292 -20.99 -13.96 6.61
C VAL A 292 -21.95 -13.65 7.75
N LEU A 293 -21.46 -13.61 8.99
CA LEU A 293 -22.30 -13.29 10.16
C LEU A 293 -22.83 -11.85 10.12
N THR A 294 -22.08 -10.92 9.52
CA THR A 294 -22.54 -9.54 9.32
C THR A 294 -23.79 -9.49 8.43
N GLY A 295 -23.91 -10.36 7.42
CA GLY A 295 -25.15 -10.53 6.67
C GLY A 295 -26.33 -10.97 7.54
N GLY A 296 -26.07 -11.83 8.54
CA GLY A 296 -27.03 -12.20 9.57
C GLY A 296 -27.45 -11.01 10.46
N LEU A 297 -26.51 -10.12 10.82
CA LEU A 297 -26.82 -8.90 11.58
C LEU A 297 -27.75 -7.97 10.80
N VAL A 298 -27.56 -7.84 9.49
CA VAL A 298 -28.45 -7.08 8.61
C VAL A 298 -29.86 -7.67 8.65
N ALA A 299 -29.99 -8.99 8.49
CA ALA A 299 -31.28 -9.68 8.55
C ALA A 299 -31.96 -9.53 9.93
N CYS A 300 -31.21 -9.67 11.03
CA CYS A 300 -31.72 -9.44 12.38
C CYS A 300 -32.15 -7.99 12.60
N THR A 301 -31.42 -7.01 12.06
CA THR A 301 -31.79 -5.59 12.15
C THR A 301 -33.09 -5.32 11.42
N ALA A 302 -33.24 -5.82 10.18
CA ALA A 302 -34.49 -5.72 9.42
C ALA A 302 -35.66 -6.37 10.16
N GLY A 303 -35.46 -7.57 10.72
CA GLY A 303 -36.44 -8.26 11.54
C GLY A 303 -36.84 -7.49 12.79
N ALA A 304 -35.88 -6.87 13.48
CA ALA A 304 -36.12 -6.08 14.69
C ALA A 304 -36.99 -4.85 14.43
N TRP A 305 -36.81 -4.17 13.30
CA TRP A 305 -37.63 -3.04 12.90
C TRP A 305 -39.01 -3.47 12.38
N TRP A 306 -39.08 -4.55 11.60
CA TRP A 306 -40.33 -5.02 11.02
C TRP A 306 -41.27 -5.65 12.05
N LYS A 307 -40.76 -6.54 12.90
CA LYS A 307 -41.54 -7.29 13.89
C LYS A 307 -41.51 -6.69 15.29
N GLY A 308 -40.73 -5.64 15.49
CA GLY A 308 -40.72 -4.88 16.74
C GLY A 308 -40.05 -5.57 17.93
N TRP A 309 -38.99 -6.36 17.71
CA TRP A 309 -38.38 -7.28 18.68
C TRP A 309 -37.80 -6.67 19.97
N TRP A 310 -37.55 -5.37 20.01
CA TRP A 310 -36.91 -4.70 21.15
C TRP A 310 -37.48 -3.31 21.42
N ARG A 311 -37.05 -2.67 22.52
CA ARG A 311 -37.29 -1.25 22.77
C ARG A 311 -36.46 -0.36 21.83
N LEU A 312 -36.89 0.88 21.63
CA LEU A 312 -36.23 1.83 20.71
C LEU A 312 -34.71 1.97 20.96
N PRO A 313 -34.19 2.10 22.19
CA PRO A 313 -32.74 2.22 22.41
C PRO A 313 -31.96 0.98 21.96
N GLU A 314 -32.52 -0.22 22.19
CA GLU A 314 -31.87 -1.48 21.85
C GLU A 314 -31.85 -1.70 20.33
N ARG A 315 -32.91 -1.30 19.62
CA ARG A 315 -32.93 -1.28 18.15
C ARG A 315 -31.89 -0.34 17.58
N ILE A 316 -31.77 0.86 18.16
CA ILE A 316 -30.76 1.85 17.75
C ILE A 316 -29.35 1.31 17.98
N SER A 317 -29.06 0.77 19.17
CA SER A 317 -27.75 0.19 19.48
C SER A 317 -27.39 -0.97 18.56
N TYR A 318 -28.34 -1.88 18.27
CA TYR A 318 -28.12 -3.00 17.36
C TYR A 318 -27.90 -2.52 15.92
N THR A 319 -28.66 -1.53 15.47
CA THR A 319 -28.50 -0.92 14.14
C THR A 319 -27.13 -0.23 14.02
N ALA A 320 -26.71 0.52 15.04
CA ALA A 320 -25.39 1.16 15.07
C ALA A 320 -24.24 0.14 15.03
N TYR A 321 -24.37 -0.95 15.78
CA TYR A 321 -23.40 -2.05 15.75
C TYR A 321 -23.33 -2.71 14.37
N MET A 322 -24.49 -3.00 13.76
CA MET A 322 -24.57 -3.55 12.41
C MET A 322 -23.92 -2.62 11.37
N LEU A 323 -24.18 -1.31 11.43
CA LEU A 323 -23.56 -0.34 10.53
C LEU A 323 -22.03 -0.29 10.70
N GLY A 324 -21.54 -0.42 11.93
CA GLY A 324 -20.10 -0.54 12.21
C GLY A 324 -19.51 -1.82 11.61
N ALA A 325 -20.17 -2.97 11.81
CA ALA A 325 -19.75 -4.25 11.24
C ALA A 325 -19.73 -4.21 9.70
N VAL A 326 -20.77 -3.66 9.07
CA VAL A 326 -20.84 -3.48 7.61
C VAL A 326 -19.72 -2.55 7.11
N SER A 327 -19.48 -1.44 7.81
CA SER A 327 -18.39 -0.50 7.46
C SER A 327 -17.03 -1.20 7.44
N PHE A 328 -16.71 -1.93 8.51
CA PHE A 328 -15.46 -2.69 8.61
C PHE A 328 -15.37 -3.76 7.51
N MET A 329 -16.43 -4.56 7.34
CA MET A 329 -16.46 -5.67 6.39
C MET A 329 -16.43 -5.21 4.92
N THR A 330 -16.95 -4.02 4.63
CA THR A 330 -16.83 -3.42 3.29
C THR A 330 -15.36 -3.13 2.96
N VAL A 331 -14.62 -2.52 3.89
CA VAL A 331 -13.19 -2.26 3.69
C VAL A 331 -12.42 -3.58 3.63
N ALA A 332 -12.69 -4.51 4.55
CA ALA A 332 -12.06 -5.82 4.55
C ALA A 332 -12.27 -6.55 3.20
N TYR A 333 -13.46 -6.48 2.62
CA TYR A 333 -13.75 -7.06 1.31
C TYR A 333 -13.01 -6.34 0.17
N LEU A 334 -13.05 -5.01 0.11
CA LEU A 334 -12.39 -4.23 -0.94
C LEU A 334 -10.86 -4.40 -0.97
N PHE A 335 -10.26 -4.69 0.18
CA PHE A 335 -8.83 -4.87 0.37
C PHE A 335 -8.43 -6.35 0.55
N ASN A 336 -9.29 -7.28 0.11
CA ASN A 336 -9.00 -8.73 0.05
C ASN A 336 -8.61 -9.35 1.41
N LEU A 337 -9.16 -8.83 2.50
CA LEU A 337 -9.05 -9.40 3.85
C LEU A 337 -10.20 -10.37 4.17
N VAL A 338 -11.02 -10.69 3.17
CA VAL A 338 -12.13 -11.66 3.20
C VAL A 338 -11.88 -12.64 2.06
N GLY A 339 -11.81 -13.94 2.36
CA GLY A 339 -11.40 -14.97 1.42
C GLY A 339 -10.35 -15.91 2.02
N GLY A 340 -9.85 -16.85 1.21
CA GLY A 340 -8.68 -17.66 1.55
C GLY A 340 -7.39 -17.04 1.04
N VAL A 341 -6.24 -17.57 1.47
CA VAL A 341 -4.90 -17.12 1.00
C VAL A 341 -4.69 -17.32 -0.51
N PHE A 342 -5.61 -18.04 -1.19
CA PHE A 342 -5.54 -18.40 -2.62
C PHE A 342 -6.90 -18.27 -3.34
N ALA A 343 -7.82 -17.45 -2.85
CA ALA A 343 -9.16 -17.29 -3.42
C ALA A 343 -9.36 -15.89 -4.01
#